data_AF-A0A9E5R6C0-F1
#
_entry.id   AF-A0A9E5R6C0-F1
#
_cell.length_a   1.000
_cell.length_b   1.000
_cell.length_c   1.000
_cell.angle_alpha   90.00
_cell.angle_beta   90.00
_cell.angle_gamma   90.00
#
_symmetry.space_group_name_H-M   'P 1'
#
loop_
_entity.id
_entity.type
_entity.pdbx_description
1 polymer ?
#
loop_
_entity_poly.entity_id
_entity_poly.type
_entity_poly.pdbx_seq_one_letter_code
_entity_poly.pdbx_strand_id
1 'polypeptide(L)'
;MNLPPLPTDQGCAIATRNAVSVNVRSGPSTDYPAVGALNPEVVYTAIGVNSSRSWYQVQLSSGPGWVAARVTRTAGTCANLPIATRT
;
A
#
# COMPACT_ATOMS: atom_id res chain seq x y z
N MET A 1 -13.46 15.33 -6.35
CA MET A 1 -12.15 15.14 -5.71
C MET A 1 -11.14 14.73 -6.77
N ASN A 2 -9.94 15.33 -6.76
CA ASN A 2 -8.85 14.92 -7.64
C ASN A 2 -7.87 14.06 -6.84
N LEU A 3 -7.27 13.06 -7.48
CA LEU A 3 -6.32 12.16 -6.82
C LEU A 3 -4.90 12.74 -6.87
N PRO A 4 -4.08 12.53 -5.83
CA PRO A 4 -2.74 13.09 -5.78
C PRO A 4 -1.85 12.51 -6.89
N PRO A 5 -0.93 13.32 -7.45
CA PRO A 5 0.12 12.81 -8.31
C PRO A 5 1.05 11.89 -7.50
N LEU A 6 1.56 10.83 -8.13
CA LEU A 6 2.51 9.93 -7.49
C LEU A 6 3.95 10.33 -7.84
N PRO A 7 4.82 10.56 -6.83
CA PRO A 7 6.24 10.77 -7.07
C PRO A 7 6.88 9.49 -7.65
N THR A 8 7.82 9.67 -8.58
CA THR A 8 8.53 8.58 -9.26
C THR A 8 9.99 8.46 -8.85
N ASP A 9 10.50 9.45 -8.13
CA ASP A 9 11.89 9.63 -7.73
C ASP A 9 12.20 9.10 -6.31
N GLN A 10 11.18 8.81 -5.50
CA GLN A 10 11.32 8.44 -4.09
C GLN A 10 10.68 7.08 -3.76
N GLY A 11 11.43 6.00 -3.96
CA GLY A 11 11.00 4.65 -3.56
C GLY A 11 9.73 4.16 -4.28
N CYS A 12 8.96 3.29 -3.63
CA CYS A 12 7.65 2.89 -4.13
C CYS A 12 6.55 3.77 -3.52
N ALA A 13 6.05 4.72 -4.30
CA ALA A 13 4.89 5.51 -3.95
C ALA A 13 3.61 4.70 -4.18
N ILE A 14 2.68 4.78 -3.23
CA ILE A 14 1.38 4.10 -3.31
C ILE A 14 0.26 5.01 -2.83
N ALA A 15 -0.85 5.02 -3.56
CA ALA A 15 -2.08 5.71 -3.18
C ALA A 15 -3.32 4.91 -3.58
N THR A 16 -4.49 5.35 -3.14
CA THR A 16 -5.76 4.72 -3.51
C THR A 16 -6.01 4.84 -5.01
N ARG A 17 -6.60 3.81 -5.61
CA ARG A 17 -6.91 3.81 -7.05
C ARG A 17 -8.00 4.82 -7.42
N ASN A 18 -8.95 5.02 -6.52
CA ASN A 18 -10.11 5.89 -6.66
C ASN A 18 -10.19 6.85 -5.46
N ALA A 19 -11.03 7.89 -5.55
CA ALA A 19 -11.23 8.89 -4.49
C ALA A 19 -12.08 8.34 -3.31
N VAL A 20 -11.70 7.16 -2.81
CA VAL A 20 -12.32 6.45 -1.69
C VAL A 20 -11.25 5.85 -0.80
N SER A 21 -11.51 5.80 0.50
CA SER A 21 -10.60 5.18 1.46
C SER A 21 -10.46 3.68 1.22
N VAL A 22 -9.25 3.16 1.43
CA VAL A 22 -8.93 1.74 1.22
C VAL A 22 -8.43 1.13 2.53
N ASN A 23 -9.03 0.02 2.93
CA ASN A 23 -8.64 -0.67 4.17
C ASN A 23 -7.19 -1.16 4.11
N VAL A 24 -6.45 -0.91 5.19
CA VAL A 24 -5.16 -1.52 5.50
C VAL A 24 -5.42 -2.64 6.50
N ARG A 25 -4.87 -3.83 6.24
CA ARG A 25 -5.14 -5.05 7.00
C ARG A 25 -3.90 -5.57 7.71
N SER A 26 -4.08 -6.36 8.77
CA SER A 26 -2.95 -6.96 9.50
C SER A 26 -2.21 -8.06 8.72
N GLY A 27 -2.79 -8.55 7.62
CA GLY A 27 -2.16 -9.53 6.74
C GLY A 27 -2.64 -9.43 5.29
N PRO A 28 -1.93 -10.07 4.34
CA PRO A 28 -2.19 -9.98 2.90
C PRO A 28 -3.36 -10.89 2.44
N SER A 29 -4.49 -10.82 3.14
CA SER A 29 -5.78 -11.41 2.72
C SER A 29 -6.92 -10.55 3.27
N THR A 30 -8.09 -10.64 2.64
CA THR A 30 -9.33 -10.03 3.14
C THR A 30 -9.84 -10.66 4.44
N ASP A 31 -9.31 -11.83 4.82
CA ASP A 31 -9.66 -12.53 6.06
C ASP A 31 -8.98 -11.90 7.30
N TYR A 32 -7.90 -11.14 7.10
CA TYR A 32 -7.24 -10.42 8.18
C TYR A 32 -8.02 -9.16 8.54
N PRO A 33 -8.13 -8.81 9.84
CA PRO A 33 -8.83 -7.61 10.27
C PRO A 33 -8.21 -6.34 9.69
N ALA A 34 -9.03 -5.32 9.48
CA ALA A 34 -8.56 -3.98 9.16
C ALA A 34 -7.90 -3.35 10.40
N VAL A 35 -6.73 -2.74 10.20
CA VAL A 35 -5.93 -2.05 11.23
C VAL A 35 -5.75 -0.56 10.92
N GLY A 36 -6.29 -0.11 9.80
CA GLY A 36 -6.24 1.28 9.36
C GLY A 36 -6.83 1.44 7.96
N ALA A 37 -6.59 2.60 7.36
CA ALA A 37 -6.99 2.88 5.98
C ALA A 37 -6.02 3.87 5.31
N LEU A 38 -5.90 3.77 3.99
CA LEU A 38 -5.28 4.81 3.17
C LEU A 38 -6.32 5.89 2.87
N ASN A 39 -5.99 7.13 3.22
CA ASN A 39 -6.74 8.31 2.79
C ASN A 39 -6.49 8.58 1.28
N PRO A 40 -7.53 8.80 0.46
CA PRO A 40 -7.37 9.03 -0.97
C PRO A 40 -6.60 10.29 -1.38
N GLU A 41 -6.43 11.25 -0.47
CA GLU A 41 -5.70 12.50 -0.70
C GLU A 41 -4.21 12.40 -0.29
N VAL A 42 -3.79 11.26 0.24
CA VAL A 42 -2.44 11.06 0.78
C VAL A 42 -1.69 10.01 -0.04
N VAL A 43 -0.42 10.29 -0.31
CA VAL A 43 0.53 9.34 -0.87
C VAL A 43 1.32 8.69 0.27
N TYR A 44 1.44 7.38 0.22
CA TYR A 44 2.17 6.57 1.19
C TYR A 44 3.39 5.92 0.52
N THR A 45 4.26 5.35 1.34
CA THR A 45 5.39 4.55 0.87
C THR A 45 5.11 3.08 1.14
N ALA A 46 5.20 2.25 0.10
CA ALA A 46 5.22 0.81 0.26
C ALA A 46 6.66 0.36 0.58
N ILE A 47 6.77 -0.56 1.54
CA ILE A 47 8.04 -1.07 2.08
C ILE A 47 8.27 -2.55 1.73
N GLY A 48 7.26 -3.23 1.20
CA GLY A 48 7.35 -4.64 0.83
C GLY A 48 6.13 -5.10 0.05
N VAL A 49 6.16 -6.36 -0.37
CA VAL A 49 5.07 -7.05 -1.07
C VAL A 49 4.92 -8.47 -0.56
N ASN A 50 3.76 -9.08 -0.78
CA ASN A 50 3.62 -10.52 -0.57
C ASN A 50 4.24 -11.29 -1.75
N SER A 51 4.43 -12.61 -1.60
CA SER A 51 5.07 -13.45 -2.62
C SER A 51 4.42 -13.37 -4.01
N SER A 52 3.09 -13.19 -4.06
CA SER A 52 2.35 -13.04 -5.32
C SER A 52 2.22 -11.59 -5.81
N ARG A 53 2.81 -10.62 -5.11
CA ARG A 53 2.72 -9.17 -5.40
C ARG A 53 1.28 -8.64 -5.53
N SER A 54 0.32 -9.36 -4.94
CA SER A 54 -1.10 -8.98 -4.91
C SER A 54 -1.43 -8.04 -3.75
N TRP A 55 -0.50 -7.90 -2.79
CA TRP A 55 -0.59 -6.99 -1.66
C TRP A 55 0.73 -6.25 -1.46
N TYR A 56 0.62 -4.96 -1.15
CA TYR A 56 1.72 -4.11 -0.71
C TYR A 56 1.69 -3.98 0.81
N GLN A 57 2.86 -4.04 1.43
CA GLN A 57 3.04 -3.66 2.81
C GLN A 57 3.37 -2.16 2.87
N VAL A 58 2.63 -1.41 3.67
CA VAL A 58 2.78 0.04 3.86
C VAL A 58 3.16 0.33 5.30
N GLN A 59 4.00 1.34 5.51
CA GLN A 59 4.33 1.81 6.85
C GLN A 59 3.28 2.83 7.31
N LEU A 60 2.51 2.50 8.35
CA LEU A 60 1.65 3.46 9.05
C LEU A 60 2.32 3.92 10.34
N SER A 61 1.78 4.97 10.96
CA SER A 61 2.17 5.40 12.31
C SER A 61 1.93 4.32 13.36
N SER A 62 0.92 3.46 13.15
CA SER A 62 0.58 2.32 14.02
C SER A 62 1.41 1.07 13.75
N GLY A 63 2.31 1.09 12.77
CA GLY A 63 3.11 -0.07 12.34
C GLY A 63 2.81 -0.51 10.89
N PRO A 64 3.44 -1.60 10.43
CA PRO A 64 3.26 -2.10 9.08
C PRO A 64 1.87 -2.72 8.88
N GLY A 65 1.28 -2.49 7.71
CA GLY A 65 0.01 -3.08 7.32
C GLY A 65 -0.07 -3.38 5.84
N TRP A 66 -1.12 -4.10 5.42
CA TRP A 66 -1.24 -4.65 4.08
C TRP A 66 -2.41 -4.05 3.30
N VAL A 67 -2.15 -3.63 2.07
CA VAL A 67 -3.16 -3.09 1.15
C VAL A 67 -3.15 -3.85 -0.17
N ALA A 68 -4.33 -4.16 -0.69
CA ALA A 68 -4.46 -4.94 -1.92
C ALA A 68 -4.08 -4.11 -3.16
N ALA A 69 -3.21 -4.66 -4.01
CA ALA A 69 -2.71 -4.00 -5.22
C ALA A 69 -3.84 -3.59 -6.19
N ARG A 70 -4.91 -4.38 -6.24
CA ARG A 70 -6.08 -4.13 -7.12
C ARG A 70 -6.81 -2.82 -6.83
N VAL A 71 -6.72 -2.30 -5.59
CA VAL A 71 -7.38 -1.05 -5.17
C VAL A 71 -6.39 0.11 -4.98
N THR A 72 -5.13 -0.08 -5.36
CA THR A 72 -4.11 0.96 -5.31
C THR A 72 -3.54 1.27 -6.69
N ARG A 73 -2.87 2.41 -6.76
CA ARG A 73 -2.01 2.86 -7.86
C ARG A 73 -0.62 3.08 -7.28
N THR A 74 0.40 2.80 -8.08
CA THR A 74 1.80 2.85 -7.66
C THR A 74 2.68 3.54 -8.69
N ALA A 75 3.79 4.13 -8.23
CA ALA A 75 4.83 4.73 -9.06
C ALA A 75 6.21 4.62 -8.40
N GLY A 76 7.26 4.81 -9.18
CA GLY A 76 8.65 4.68 -8.72
C GLY A 76 9.15 3.23 -8.71
N THR A 77 10.00 2.86 -7.74
CA THR A 77 10.77 1.61 -7.74
C THR A 77 10.04 0.41 -7.14
N CYS A 78 8.72 0.33 -7.30
CA CYS A 78 7.86 -0.72 -6.73
C CYS A 78 8.22 -2.15 -7.15
N ALA A 79 8.83 -2.31 -8.33
CA ALA A 79 9.29 -3.61 -8.81
C ALA A 79 10.40 -4.23 -7.94
N ASN A 80 11.14 -3.39 -7.21
CA ASN A 80 12.29 -3.76 -6.37
C ASN A 80 11.91 -3.97 -4.90
N LEU A 81 10.63 -3.90 -4.54
CA LEU A 81 10.21 -4.13 -3.17
C LEU A 81 10.55 -5.56 -2.74
N PRO A 82 11.09 -5.73 -1.52
CA PRO A 82 11.37 -7.06 -0.98
C PRO A 82 10.06 -7.81 -0.71
N ILE A 83 10.13 -9.14 -0.78
CA ILE A 83 9.06 -9.98 -0.25
C ILE A 83 9.08 -9.85 1.28
N ALA A 84 8.03 -9.30 1.88
CA ALA A 84 7.95 -9.20 3.32
C ALA A 84 7.69 -10.58 3.91
N THR A 85 8.69 -11.12 4.60
CA THR A 85 8.57 -12.34 5.40
C THR A 85 7.87 -11.99 6.72
N ARG A 86 6.95 -12.84 7.18
CA ARG A 86 6.38 -12.71 8.54
C ARG A 86 7.54 -12.75 9.54
N THR A 87 7.72 -11.70 10.34
CA THR A 87 8.40 -11.81 11.64
C THR A 87 7.48 -12.50 12.63
#